data_AF-Q24CY4-F1
#
_entry.id   AF-Q24CY4-F1
#
_cell.length_a   1.000
_cell.length_b   1.000
_cell.length_c   1.000
_cell.angle_alpha   90.00
_cell.angle_beta   90.00
_cell.angle_gamma   90.00
#
_symmetry.space_group_name_H-M   'P 1'
#
loop_
_entity.id
_entity.type
_entity.pdbx_description
1 polymer ?
#
loop_
_entity_poly.entity_id
_entity_poly.type
_entity_poly.pdbx_seq_one_letter_code
_entity_poly.pdbx_strand_id
1 'polypeptide(L)'
;MSDKLKVLKKQGLFVFLDILRLHRKKLPIELRSFGDVYVKQEFRQHQDANSRQYEMFLEQWQYYLADLKSMKDVKQIGKKISEEDKLLLNDDQMKTLSQLEEETKKTFKKE
;
A
#
# COMPACT_ATOMS: atom_id res chain seq x y z
N MET A 1 2.39 -24.57 -15.58
CA MET A 1 2.14 -23.74 -14.37
C MET A 1 1.63 -24.62 -13.26
N SER A 2 2.28 -24.61 -12.08
CA SER A 2 1.85 -25.36 -10.88
C SER A 2 0.42 -24.99 -10.48
N ASP A 3 -0.39 -25.97 -10.08
CA ASP A 3 -1.77 -25.72 -9.64
C ASP A 3 -1.86 -24.78 -8.44
N LYS A 4 -0.83 -24.76 -7.56
CA LYS A 4 -0.71 -23.78 -6.46
C LYS A 4 -0.70 -22.34 -6.99
N LEU A 5 0.08 -22.05 -8.03
CA LEU A 5 0.20 -20.69 -8.57
C LEU A 5 -1.14 -20.21 -9.16
N LYS A 6 -1.88 -21.08 -9.84
CA LYS A 6 -3.21 -20.73 -10.38
C LYS A 6 -4.19 -20.35 -9.28
N VAL A 7 -4.20 -21.09 -8.17
CA VAL A 7 -5.04 -20.79 -6.99
C VAL A 7 -4.65 -19.44 -6.40
N LEU A 8 -3.35 -19.18 -6.19
CA LEU A 8 -2.86 -17.90 -5.68
C LEU A 8 -3.24 -16.74 -6.60
N LYS A 9 -3.08 -16.88 -7.92
CA LYS A 9 -3.45 -15.83 -8.89
C LYS A 9 -4.94 -15.51 -8.84
N LYS A 10 -5.79 -16.54 -8.69
CA LYS A 10 -7.24 -16.35 -8.50
C LYS A 10 -7.54 -15.59 -7.21
N GLN A 11 -6.86 -15.90 -6.11
CA GLN A 11 -6.98 -15.14 -4.86
C GLN A 11 -6.53 -13.69 -5.02
N GLY A 12 -5.40 -13.46 -5.71
CA GLY A 12 -4.91 -12.12 -6.00
C GLY A 12 -5.90 -11.27 -6.79
N LEU A 13 -6.64 -11.86 -7.74
CA LEU A 13 -7.70 -11.13 -8.45
C LEU A 13 -8.81 -10.66 -7.50
N PHE A 14 -9.21 -11.47 -6.52
CA PHE A 14 -10.20 -11.04 -5.51
C PHE A 14 -9.67 -9.90 -4.65
N VAL A 15 -8.43 -10.01 -4.16
CA VAL A 15 -7.77 -8.97 -3.36
C VAL A 15 -7.69 -7.66 -4.15
N PHE A 16 -7.23 -7.71 -5.40
CA PHE A 16 -7.16 -6.56 -6.30
C PHE A 16 -8.51 -5.84 -6.46
N LEU A 17 -9.58 -6.59 -6.76
CA LEU A 17 -10.91 -6.02 -6.96
C LEU A 17 -11.48 -5.42 -5.68
N ASP A 18 -11.24 -6.06 -4.53
CA ASP A 18 -11.71 -5.57 -3.23
C ASP A 18 -10.98 -4.31 -2.79
N ILE A 19 -9.67 -4.22 -3.03
CA ILE A 19 -8.90 -2.99 -2.79
C ILE A 19 -9.49 -1.83 -3.59
N LEU A 20 -9.67 -1.99 -4.91
CA LEU A 20 -10.22 -0.93 -5.75
C LEU A 20 -11.66 -0.54 -5.37
N ARG A 21 -12.46 -1.49 -4.86
CA ARG A 21 -13.79 -1.20 -4.29
C ARG A 21 -13.69 -0.37 -3.02
N LEU A 22 -12.77 -0.71 -2.11
CA LEU A 22 -12.58 0.01 -0.86
C LEU A 22 -11.97 1.39 -1.09
N HIS A 23 -11.01 1.54 -2.00
CA HIS A 23 -10.50 2.84 -2.41
C HIS A 23 -11.62 3.80 -2.79
N ARG A 24 -12.57 3.34 -3.62
CA ARG A 24 -13.74 4.15 -4.02
C ARG A 24 -14.66 4.53 -2.85
N LYS A 25 -14.75 3.69 -1.83
CA LYS A 25 -15.66 3.89 -0.69
C LYS A 25 -15.03 4.66 0.47
N LYS A 26 -13.72 4.54 0.67
CA LYS A 26 -13.03 4.96 1.90
C LYS A 26 -11.99 6.05 1.67
N LEU A 27 -11.46 6.21 0.47
CA LEU A 27 -10.42 7.19 0.19
C LEU A 27 -10.99 8.45 -0.48
N PRO A 28 -10.51 9.65 -0.10
CA PRO A 28 -10.71 10.87 -0.86
C PRO A 28 -10.23 10.74 -2.31
N ILE A 29 -10.73 11.61 -3.19
CA ILE A 29 -10.46 11.54 -4.62
C ILE A 29 -8.96 11.67 -4.94
N GLU A 30 -8.25 12.51 -4.18
CA GLU A 30 -6.83 12.79 -4.35
C GLU A 30 -6.00 11.52 -4.09
N LEU A 31 -6.25 10.87 -2.94
CA LEU A 31 -5.55 9.64 -2.56
C LEU A 31 -5.94 8.46 -3.44
N ARG A 32 -7.21 8.38 -3.86
CA ARG A 32 -7.69 7.34 -4.78
C ARG A 32 -7.01 7.43 -6.14
N SER A 33 -6.86 8.63 -6.68
CA SER A 33 -6.32 8.83 -8.04
C SER A 33 -4.89 8.31 -8.15
N PHE A 34 -4.08 8.53 -7.12
CA PHE A 34 -2.74 7.97 -7.03
C PHE A 34 -2.76 6.46 -6.69
N GLY A 35 -3.52 6.07 -5.67
CA GLY A 35 -3.56 4.70 -5.18
C GLY A 35 -4.06 3.69 -6.21
N ASP A 36 -5.10 4.01 -6.98
CA ASP A 36 -5.66 3.11 -8.01
C ASP A 36 -4.65 2.83 -9.14
N VAL A 37 -3.85 3.83 -9.51
CA VAL A 37 -2.80 3.67 -10.53
C VAL A 37 -1.70 2.76 -9.99
N TYR A 38 -1.25 3.01 -8.76
CA TYR A 38 -0.22 2.21 -8.11
C TYR A 38 -0.63 0.74 -7.97
N VAL A 39 -1.82 0.46 -7.42
CA VAL A 39 -2.34 -0.91 -7.27
C VAL A 39 -2.39 -1.64 -8.62
N LYS A 40 -2.90 -0.99 -9.67
CA LYS A 40 -2.96 -1.59 -11.01
C LYS A 40 -1.59 -1.91 -11.57
N GLN A 41 -0.61 -1.05 -11.33
CA GLN A 41 0.76 -1.24 -11.80
C GLN A 41 1.42 -2.41 -11.07
N GLU A 42 1.35 -2.45 -9.75
CA GLU A 42 1.96 -3.50 -8.92
C GLU A 42 1.40 -4.89 -9.25
N PHE A 43 0.07 -5.03 -9.34
CA PHE A 43 -0.55 -6.31 -9.70
C PHE A 43 -0.22 -6.75 -11.14
N ARG A 44 0.00 -5.79 -12.06
CA ARG A 44 0.46 -6.09 -13.42
C ARG A 44 1.91 -6.58 -13.42
N GLN A 45 2.79 -5.88 -12.71
CA GLN A 45 4.21 -6.24 -12.62
C GLN A 45 4.43 -7.61 -11.96
N HIS A 46 3.52 -8.01 -11.06
CA HIS A 46 3.59 -9.31 -10.39
C HIS A 46 2.85 -10.44 -11.15
N GLN A 47 2.41 -10.22 -12.40
CA GLN A 47 1.80 -11.28 -13.22
C GLN A 47 2.78 -12.41 -13.55
N ASP A 48 4.05 -12.10 -13.76
CA ASP A 48 5.09 -13.07 -14.13
C ASP A 48 5.94 -13.56 -12.95
N ALA A 49 5.61 -13.11 -11.72
CA ALA A 49 6.30 -13.55 -10.51
C ALA A 49 6.16 -15.06 -10.29
N ASN A 50 7.24 -15.69 -9.80
CA ASN A 50 7.22 -17.10 -9.44
C ASN A 50 6.34 -17.36 -8.20
N SER A 51 6.04 -18.63 -7.91
CA SER A 51 5.11 -19.00 -6.83
C SER A 51 5.49 -18.42 -5.46
N ARG A 52 6.78 -18.40 -5.10
CA ARG A 52 7.24 -17.88 -3.81
C ARG A 52 7.11 -16.36 -3.74
N GLN A 53 7.56 -15.66 -4.78
CA GLN A 53 7.43 -14.21 -4.88
C GLN A 53 5.96 -13.79 -4.84
N TYR A 54 5.10 -14.51 -5.57
CA TYR A 54 3.68 -14.20 -5.63
C TYR A 54 2.95 -14.49 -4.31
N GLU A 55 3.37 -15.51 -3.56
CA GLU A 55 2.85 -15.81 -2.22
C GLU A 55 3.17 -14.66 -1.24
N MET A 56 4.43 -14.21 -1.19
CA MET A 56 4.84 -13.05 -0.38
C MET A 56 4.11 -11.77 -0.79
N PHE A 57 4.01 -11.52 -2.10
CA PHE A 57 3.25 -10.40 -2.65
C PHE A 57 1.80 -10.45 -2.17
N LEU A 58 1.13 -11.59 -2.34
CA LEU A 58 -0.28 -11.73 -1.99
C LEU A 58 -0.52 -11.54 -0.48
N GLU A 59 0.39 -12.04 0.36
CA GLU A 59 0.33 -11.84 1.81
C GLU A 59 0.34 -10.34 2.18
N GLN A 60 1.27 -9.57 1.62
CA GLN A 60 1.35 -8.12 1.88
C GLN A 60 0.09 -7.38 1.42
N TRP A 61 -0.46 -7.75 0.27
CA TRP A 61 -1.70 -7.15 -0.23
C TRP A 61 -2.95 -7.57 0.54
N GLN A 62 -2.93 -8.75 1.18
CA GLN A 62 -3.98 -9.14 2.13
C GLN A 62 -3.90 -8.33 3.42
N TYR A 63 -2.71 -8.04 3.95
CA TYR A 63 -2.56 -7.13 5.10
C TYR A 63 -3.04 -5.72 4.75
N TYR A 64 -2.65 -5.19 3.59
CA TYR A 64 -3.15 -3.89 3.14
C TYR A 64 -4.69 -3.87 2.99
N LEU A 65 -5.28 -4.93 2.43
CA LEU A 65 -6.73 -5.05 2.34
C LEU A 65 -7.39 -5.09 3.73
N ALA A 66 -6.78 -5.78 4.70
CA ALA A 66 -7.27 -5.82 6.07
C ALA A 66 -7.21 -4.43 6.75
N ASP A 67 -6.13 -3.68 6.55
CA ASP A 67 -5.99 -2.30 7.02
C ASP A 67 -7.05 -1.39 6.39
N LEU A 68 -7.25 -1.48 5.07
CA LEU A 68 -8.33 -0.75 4.40
C LEU A 68 -9.71 -1.14 4.95
N LYS A 69 -9.94 -2.41 5.31
CA LYS A 69 -11.21 -2.87 5.90
C LYS A 69 -11.42 -2.33 7.32
N SER A 70 -10.37 -2.25 8.13
CA SER A 70 -10.45 -1.78 9.52
C SER A 70 -10.62 -0.26 9.65
N MET A 71 -10.15 0.50 8.65
CA MET A 71 -10.28 1.96 8.59
C MET A 71 -11.75 2.41 8.65
N LYS A 72 -12.10 3.26 9.63
CA LYS A 72 -13.46 3.81 9.80
C LYS A 72 -13.61 5.23 9.26
N ASP A 73 -12.54 6.01 9.26
CA ASP A 73 -12.52 7.43 8.86
C ASP A 73 -11.23 7.73 8.09
N VAL A 74 -11.29 8.66 7.14
CA VAL A 74 -10.15 9.25 6.40
C VAL A 74 -9.05 9.76 7.34
N LYS A 75 -9.40 10.22 8.55
CA LYS A 75 -8.42 10.64 9.56
C LYS A 75 -7.55 9.50 10.10
N GLN A 76 -7.94 8.25 9.85
CA GLN A 76 -7.18 7.05 10.23
C GLN A 76 -6.30 6.54 9.07
N ILE A 77 -6.13 7.33 8.01
CA ILE A 77 -5.19 6.98 6.93
C ILE A 77 -3.76 7.10 7.46
N GLY A 78 -3.00 6.03 7.28
CA GLY A 78 -1.61 5.93 7.69
C GLY A 78 -1.44 5.36 9.10
N LYS A 79 -0.21 4.97 9.40
CA LYS A 79 0.24 4.53 10.74
C LYS A 79 1.45 5.38 11.13
N LYS A 80 1.66 5.57 12.42
CA LYS A 80 2.92 6.15 12.89
C LYS A 80 4.05 5.21 12.52
N ILE A 81 5.12 5.75 11.94
CA ILE A 81 6.33 4.98 11.68
C ILE A 81 6.91 4.52 13.03
N SER A 82 7.16 3.22 13.17
CA SER A 82 7.73 2.67 14.40
C SER A 82 9.24 2.92 14.48
N GLU A 83 9.83 2.76 15.66
CA GLU A 83 11.30 2.85 15.78
C GLU A 83 11.99 1.70 15.00
N GLU A 84 11.36 0.53 14.93
CA GLU A 84 11.85 -0.60 14.14
C GLU A 84 11.89 -0.27 12.65
N ASP A 85 10.83 0.37 12.12
CA ASP A 85 10.78 0.80 10.72
C ASP A 85 11.87 1.83 10.40
N LYS A 86 12.17 2.75 11.33
CA LYS A 86 13.23 3.75 11.15
C LYS A 86 14.61 3.10 11.02
N LEU A 87 14.87 2.02 11.76
CA LEU A 87 16.13 1.28 11.68
C LEU A 87 16.34 0.58 10.34
N LEU A 88 15.26 0.34 9.58
CA LEU A 88 15.33 -0.24 8.22
C LEU A 88 15.65 0.79 7.14
N LEU A 89 15.61 2.09 7.46
CA LEU A 89 15.89 3.16 6.51
C LEU A 89 17.40 3.39 6.40
N ASN A 90 17.88 3.58 5.17
CA ASN A 90 19.25 4.05 4.94
C ASN A 90 19.36 5.56 5.21
N ASP A 91 20.60 6.07 5.25
CA ASP A 91 20.89 7.47 5.56
C ASP A 91 20.16 8.46 4.64
N ASP A 92 20.05 8.16 3.35
CA ASP A 92 19.40 9.04 2.39
C ASP A 92 17.87 9.02 2.54
N GLN A 93 17.29 7.86 2.85
CA GLN A 93 15.88 7.72 3.18
C GLN A 93 15.53 8.46 4.48
N MET A 94 16.39 8.38 5.50
CA MET A 94 16.21 9.13 6.75
C MET A 94 16.28 10.65 6.53
N LYS A 95 17.23 11.14 5.71
CA LYS A 95 17.31 12.55 5.33
C LYS A 95 16.05 13.00 4.60
N THR A 96 15.59 12.22 3.62
CA THR A 96 14.37 12.50 2.87
C THR A 96 13.15 12.56 3.78
N LEU A 97 13.01 11.61 4.71
CA LEU A 97 11.93 11.58 5.69
C LEU A 97 11.94 12.84 6.57
N SER A 98 13.13 13.24 7.04
CA SER A 98 13.31 14.44 7.87
C SER A 98 12.93 15.72 7.13
N GLN A 99 13.34 15.84 5.85
CA GLN A 99 12.97 16.96 4.98
C GLN A 99 11.46 17.02 4.76
N LEU A 100 10.82 15.88 4.49
CA LEU A 100 9.38 15.81 4.29
C LEU A 100 8.61 16.23 5.56
N GLU A 101 9.07 15.82 6.74
CA GLU A 101 8.49 16.25 8.02
C GLU A 101 8.62 17.76 8.22
N GLU A 102 9.75 18.36 7.83
CA GLU A 102 9.95 19.81 7.94
C GLU A 102 9.03 20.58 6.98
N GLU A 103 8.95 20.16 5.72
CA GLU A 103 8.12 20.80 4.70
C GLU A 103 6.64 20.73 5.05
N THR A 104 6.14 19.58 5.52
CA THR A 104 4.75 19.46 5.95
C THR A 104 4.43 20.43 7.09
N LYS A 105 5.30 20.57 8.10
CA LYS A 105 5.13 21.56 9.18
C LYS A 105 5.09 23.01 8.68
N LYS A 106 5.85 23.36 7.62
CA LYS A 106 5.81 24.69 7.01
C LYS A 106 4.48 24.96 6.33
N THR A 107 3.93 23.97 5.63
CA THR A 107 2.64 24.09 4.95
C THR A 107 1.50 24.33 5.94
N PHE A 108 1.46 23.60 7.05
CA PHE A 108 0.41 23.75 8.08
C PHE A 108 0.54 25.02 8.95
N LYS A 109 1.69 25.71 8.94
CA LYS A 109 1.88 26.99 9.65
C LYS A 109 1.48 28.23 8.83
N LYS A 110 1.16 28.07 7.55
CA LYS A 110 0.78 29.16 6.64
C LYS A 110 -0.72 29.43 6.57
N GLU A 111 -1.52 28.70 7.36
CA GLU A 111 -2.95 28.95 7.62
C GLU A 111 -3.14 29.55 9.01
#